data_AF-A0A1L0BJ34-F1
#
_entry.id   AF-A0A1L0BJ34-F1
#
_cell.length_a   1.000
_cell.length_b   1.000
_cell.length_c   1.000
_cell.angle_alpha   90.00
_cell.angle_beta   90.00
_cell.angle_gamma   90.00
#
_symmetry.space_group_name_H-M   'P 1'
#
loop_
_entity.id
_entity.type
_entity.pdbx_description
1 polymer ?
#
loop_
_entity_poly.entity_id
_entity_poly.type
_entity_poly.pdbx_seq_one_letter_code
_entity_poly.pdbx_strand_id
1 'polypeptide(L)'
;MSPLSHKPRRSSRIAPNDDESGSFFSPTPKSEPHTSVSDLDLYNLSIKTSGQKKVTYIPPWTEPYVIGVAGFSGSGKTSISQRIILELNQPWTVLLSFDNFYNPLTPEQSKQAFANNFDFDTPDAMDIDMVVEKLTSLKQGKKTEIPVYSFAQHTRTDKTITIYGANVIIIEGIYALYDKRLLDLMDVKIFVDTDLDVCLARRLTRDILYRGRDLEGALRQWETFVKPNAVASVTPTMQNADLVIPRGLENTTAIELMIKHIQKQLALKSSLHLRRLKSLGLGSKFPLLAFSNLKVLPTTNHTAGIHSILFSQSTDRTDFIFYFDRIANLLLELALEQLTVFAPKVVKCHGNYEFKGVEQTQDIVAVSIIRSGDCFMTSIRKTFPAIPIGKLLIQSDSLTGEPQLHAESLPSTVSGAQYFLFDAQIISGAGAIMAIQVLVDHGINLKDVTLITYLLTEIGVRRIFHVFPEVKIIVGKLSNVEESESKYNSEKFHDTDWLFRTRFIDSLYFGTD
;
A
#
# COMPACT_ATOMS: atom_id res chain seq x y z
N MET A 1 -1.55 -70.81 7.70
CA MET A 1 -1.36 -70.70 9.16
C MET A 1 0.05 -70.18 9.42
N SER A 2 0.16 -69.01 10.07
CA SER A 2 1.31 -68.49 10.85
C SER A 2 2.59 -68.07 10.08
N PRO A 3 3.43 -67.14 10.61
CA PRO A 3 3.78 -65.89 9.93
C PRO A 3 5.31 -65.68 9.73
N LEU A 4 5.68 -64.70 8.90
CA LEU A 4 7.07 -64.28 8.71
C LEU A 4 7.40 -63.03 9.54
N SER A 5 8.49 -63.14 10.29
CA SER A 5 9.02 -62.18 11.26
C SER A 5 9.92 -61.10 10.65
N HIS A 6 9.83 -59.89 11.21
CA HIS A 6 10.78 -58.79 11.04
C HIS A 6 12.24 -59.18 11.35
N LYS A 7 13.20 -58.55 10.64
CA LYS A 7 14.40 -57.96 11.25
C LYS A 7 15.04 -56.85 10.37
N PRO A 8 15.74 -55.87 10.97
CA PRO A 8 16.16 -54.60 10.35
C PRO A 8 17.65 -54.59 9.93
N ARG A 9 18.09 -53.59 9.14
CA ARG A 9 19.53 -53.28 8.96
C ARG A 9 19.83 -51.77 8.98
N ARG A 10 20.91 -51.45 9.71
CA ARG A 10 21.54 -50.14 9.92
C ARG A 10 22.55 -49.79 8.82
N SER A 11 22.68 -48.48 8.62
CA SER A 11 23.78 -47.63 8.13
C SER A 11 25.03 -48.22 7.45
N SER A 12 25.44 -47.58 6.36
CA SER A 12 26.81 -47.04 6.23
C SER A 12 26.85 -45.93 5.17
N ARG A 13 27.41 -44.77 5.54
CA ARG A 13 27.98 -43.78 4.62
C ARG A 13 29.34 -44.31 4.18
N ILE A 14 29.72 -44.08 2.92
CA ILE A 14 31.08 -43.77 2.41
C ILE A 14 30.86 -43.19 1.00
N ALA A 15 31.41 -41.99 0.74
CA ALA A 15 31.54 -41.40 -0.59
C ALA A 15 32.79 -41.96 -1.31
N PRO A 16 32.87 -41.88 -2.65
CA PRO A 16 33.96 -41.09 -3.24
C PRO A 16 33.57 -40.23 -4.47
N ASN A 17 34.51 -39.37 -4.84
CA ASN A 17 34.49 -38.17 -5.68
C ASN A 17 34.28 -38.32 -7.19
N ASP A 18 33.83 -37.21 -7.78
CA ASP A 18 34.23 -36.51 -9.02
C ASP A 18 34.61 -37.33 -10.26
N ASP A 19 33.75 -37.28 -11.27
CA ASP A 19 33.93 -36.53 -12.54
C ASP A 19 33.06 -37.18 -13.64
N GLU A 20 32.07 -36.44 -14.16
CA GLU A 20 31.74 -36.33 -15.60
C GLU A 20 30.38 -35.62 -15.82
N SER A 21 30.53 -34.41 -16.38
CA SER A 21 29.64 -33.52 -17.15
C SER A 21 28.25 -33.97 -17.61
N GLY A 22 27.30 -33.01 -17.52
CA GLY A 22 26.09 -32.96 -18.36
C GLY A 22 25.17 -31.78 -18.05
N SER A 23 25.63 -30.53 -18.18
CA SER A 23 24.78 -29.32 -18.07
C SER A 23 24.36 -28.77 -19.43
N PHE A 24 23.06 -28.52 -19.58
CA PHE A 24 22.36 -28.13 -20.81
C PHE A 24 22.28 -26.60 -21.02
N PHE A 25 23.22 -25.81 -20.48
CA PHE A 25 23.20 -24.35 -20.64
C PHE A 25 24.46 -23.85 -21.35
N SER A 26 24.24 -23.21 -22.51
CA SER A 26 25.25 -22.46 -23.26
C SER A 26 25.66 -21.21 -22.46
N PRO A 27 26.96 -20.97 -22.18
CA PRO A 27 27.42 -19.73 -21.57
C PRO A 27 27.72 -18.67 -22.63
N THR A 28 27.25 -17.43 -22.41
CA THR A 28 27.67 -16.23 -23.14
C THR A 28 29.06 -15.75 -22.69
N PRO A 29 29.77 -14.93 -23.50
CA PRO A 29 31.19 -14.66 -23.30
C PRO A 29 31.48 -13.72 -22.12
N LYS A 30 32.55 -14.04 -21.39
CA LYS A 30 33.10 -13.30 -20.25
C LYS A 30 33.52 -11.87 -20.64
N SER A 31 32.96 -10.87 -19.96
CA SER A 31 33.63 -9.57 -19.74
C SER A 31 34.28 -9.58 -18.34
N GLU A 32 35.46 -8.98 -18.25
CA GLU A 32 36.32 -8.94 -17.06
C GLU A 32 35.65 -8.23 -15.85
N PRO A 33 36.04 -8.56 -14.61
CA PRO A 33 35.40 -8.03 -13.42
C PRO A 33 35.78 -6.56 -13.23
N HIS A 34 34.87 -5.66 -13.59
CA HIS A 34 34.87 -4.32 -13.02
C HIS A 34 34.70 -4.46 -11.51
N THR A 35 35.68 -3.98 -10.75
CA THR A 35 35.60 -3.72 -9.32
C THR A 35 34.44 -2.75 -9.08
N SER A 36 33.25 -3.27 -8.82
CA SER A 36 32.08 -2.47 -8.50
C SER A 36 32.21 -1.96 -7.07
N VAL A 37 32.55 -0.68 -6.98
CA VAL A 37 32.19 0.18 -5.84
C VAL A 37 30.74 -0.14 -5.48
N SER A 38 30.47 -0.43 -4.20
CA SER A 38 29.13 -0.81 -3.79
C SER A 38 28.13 0.30 -4.13
N ASP A 39 26.90 -0.03 -4.56
CA ASP A 39 25.85 0.98 -4.81
C ASP A 39 25.58 1.85 -3.56
N LEU A 40 25.96 1.35 -2.38
CA LEU A 40 26.03 2.05 -1.10
C LEU A 40 27.03 3.21 -1.10
N ASP A 41 28.20 3.05 -1.73
CA ASP A 41 29.22 4.10 -1.79
C ASP A 41 28.84 5.18 -2.79
N LEU A 42 28.21 4.83 -3.92
CA LEU A 42 27.65 5.80 -4.88
C LEU A 42 26.47 6.58 -4.29
N TYR A 43 25.59 5.90 -3.53
CA TYR A 43 24.45 6.54 -2.86
C TYR A 43 24.88 7.39 -1.65
N ASN A 44 25.81 6.90 -0.82
CA ASN A 44 26.37 7.67 0.29
C ASN A 44 27.24 8.85 -0.20
N LEU A 45 27.91 8.74 -1.35
CA LEU A 45 28.53 9.89 -2.02
C LEU A 45 27.46 10.89 -2.47
N SER A 46 26.34 10.44 -3.03
CA SER A 46 25.26 11.32 -3.49
C SER A 46 24.61 12.14 -2.36
N ILE A 47 24.54 11.57 -1.14
CA ILE A 47 24.03 12.27 0.06
C ILE A 47 25.06 13.28 0.59
N LYS A 48 26.37 13.01 0.42
CA LYS A 48 27.44 13.93 0.86
C LYS A 48 27.71 15.06 -0.14
N THR A 49 27.42 14.91 -1.43
CA THR A 49 27.70 15.92 -2.46
C THR A 49 26.53 16.83 -2.83
N SER A 50 25.28 16.49 -2.46
CA SER A 50 24.14 17.38 -2.70
C SER A 50 23.67 18.04 -1.39
N GLY A 51 23.77 19.37 -1.31
CA GLY A 51 23.24 20.15 -0.19
C GLY A 51 21.78 19.78 0.13
N GLN A 52 21.46 19.73 1.44
CA GLN A 52 20.14 19.60 2.07
C GLN A 52 18.97 19.26 1.12
N LYS A 53 18.88 18.01 0.63
CA LYS A 53 17.63 17.49 0.08
C LYS A 53 16.72 17.10 1.25
N LYS A 54 15.51 17.69 1.29
CA LYS A 54 14.43 17.36 2.24
C LYS A 54 14.21 15.84 2.23
N VAL A 55 14.31 15.17 3.39
CA VAL A 55 14.17 13.72 3.46
C VAL A 55 12.69 13.36 3.28
N THR A 56 12.34 12.82 2.11
CA THR A 56 10.96 12.43 1.79
C THR A 56 10.72 10.97 2.17
N TYR A 57 9.61 10.70 2.87
CA TYR A 57 9.11 9.34 3.06
C TYR A 57 8.56 8.82 1.74
N ILE A 58 8.97 7.59 1.37
CA ILE A 58 8.42 6.89 0.21
C ILE A 58 7.49 5.83 0.78
N PRO A 59 6.16 6.02 0.70
CA PRO A 59 5.23 5.00 1.16
C PRO A 59 5.36 3.70 0.35
N PRO A 60 4.96 2.55 0.92
CA PRO A 60 5.06 1.24 0.27
C PRO A 60 4.43 1.19 -1.14
N TRP A 61 3.35 1.95 -1.34
CA TRP A 61 2.57 2.03 -2.59
C TRP A 61 3.09 3.03 -3.63
N THR A 62 4.13 3.82 -3.33
CA THR A 62 4.70 4.79 -4.32
C THR A 62 5.73 4.18 -5.28
N GLU A 63 5.97 2.88 -5.19
CA GLU A 63 6.73 2.12 -6.20
C GLU A 63 6.05 0.75 -6.38
N PRO A 64 4.82 0.67 -6.91
CA PRO A 64 4.13 -0.60 -7.08
C PRO A 64 5.01 -1.61 -7.81
N TYR A 65 4.98 -2.86 -7.37
CA TYR A 65 5.64 -3.94 -8.09
C TYR A 65 4.79 -4.31 -9.31
N VAL A 66 5.29 -4.03 -10.50
CA VAL A 66 4.55 -4.17 -11.76
C VAL A 66 4.91 -5.49 -12.44
N ILE A 67 3.90 -6.32 -12.67
CA ILE A 67 4.02 -7.64 -13.32
C ILE A 67 3.31 -7.56 -14.67
N GLY A 68 4.06 -7.73 -15.77
CA GLY A 68 3.49 -7.89 -17.10
C GLY A 68 3.23 -9.35 -17.43
N VAL A 69 2.02 -9.68 -17.88
CA VAL A 69 1.62 -11.03 -18.30
C VAL A 69 1.09 -10.98 -19.73
N ALA A 70 1.90 -11.46 -20.68
CA ALA A 70 1.52 -11.58 -22.08
C ALA A 70 1.33 -13.04 -22.51
N GLY A 71 0.76 -13.21 -23.70
CA GLY A 71 0.55 -14.50 -24.33
C GLY A 71 -0.65 -14.49 -25.26
N PHE A 72 -0.81 -15.56 -26.03
CA PHE A 72 -1.87 -15.65 -27.04
C PHE A 72 -3.28 -15.54 -26.45
N SER A 73 -4.24 -15.12 -27.27
CA SER A 73 -5.65 -15.19 -26.87
C SER A 73 -6.03 -16.64 -26.57
N GLY A 74 -6.45 -16.94 -25.34
CA GLY A 74 -6.77 -18.31 -24.91
C GLY A 74 -5.62 -19.05 -24.21
N SER A 75 -4.43 -18.45 -24.06
CA SER A 75 -3.28 -19.11 -23.40
C SER A 75 -3.43 -19.29 -21.89
N GLY A 76 -4.34 -18.53 -21.25
CA GLY A 76 -4.56 -18.60 -19.80
C GLY A 76 -3.93 -17.46 -18.99
N LYS A 77 -3.51 -16.37 -19.64
CA LYS A 77 -2.99 -15.14 -18.99
C LYS A 77 -3.82 -14.71 -17.79
N THR A 78 -5.11 -14.46 -18.01
CA THR A 78 -6.04 -13.94 -17.00
C THR A 78 -6.16 -14.89 -15.81
N SER A 79 -6.15 -16.19 -16.06
CA SER A 79 -6.20 -17.21 -15.01
C SER A 79 -4.90 -17.29 -14.20
N ILE A 80 -3.73 -17.12 -14.85
CA ILE A 80 -2.45 -17.02 -14.16
C ILE A 80 -2.41 -15.74 -13.31
N SER A 81 -2.85 -14.61 -13.86
CA SER A 81 -2.97 -13.35 -13.12
C SER A 81 -3.88 -13.49 -11.90
N GLN A 82 -5.05 -14.12 -12.04
CA GLN A 82 -5.95 -14.40 -10.92
C GLN A 82 -5.29 -15.30 -9.86
N ARG A 83 -4.54 -16.32 -10.28
CA ARG A 83 -3.82 -17.19 -9.36
C ARG A 83 -2.71 -16.45 -8.60
N ILE A 84 -1.97 -15.56 -9.28
CA ILE A 84 -0.99 -14.67 -8.63
C ILE A 84 -1.68 -13.81 -7.57
N ILE A 85 -2.83 -13.18 -7.89
CA ILE A 85 -3.56 -12.34 -6.93
C ILE A 85 -3.96 -13.13 -5.68
N LEU A 86 -4.53 -14.32 -5.87
CA LEU A 86 -4.98 -15.18 -4.77
C LEU A 86 -3.82 -15.65 -3.89
N GLU A 87 -2.69 -16.05 -4.47
CA GLU A 87 -1.54 -16.58 -3.72
C GLU A 87 -0.66 -15.48 -3.11
N LEU A 88 -0.60 -14.28 -3.70
CA LEU A 88 0.08 -13.13 -3.08
C LEU A 88 -0.65 -12.65 -1.83
N ASN A 89 -1.99 -12.66 -1.86
CA ASN A 89 -2.86 -12.22 -0.77
C ASN A 89 -2.45 -10.84 -0.18
N GLN A 90 -1.96 -9.94 -1.04
CA GLN A 90 -1.53 -8.60 -0.65
C GLN A 90 -2.68 -7.60 -0.83
N PRO A 91 -2.95 -6.72 0.15
CA PRO A 91 -3.91 -5.64 -0.02
C PRO A 91 -3.45 -4.71 -1.16
N TRP A 92 -4.42 -4.15 -1.89
CA TRP A 92 -4.17 -3.25 -3.03
C TRP A 92 -3.37 -3.87 -4.18
N THR A 93 -3.68 -5.13 -4.50
CA THR A 93 -3.25 -5.76 -5.76
C THR A 93 -4.25 -5.41 -6.86
N VAL A 94 -3.78 -4.79 -7.92
CA VAL A 94 -4.60 -4.30 -9.04
C VAL A 94 -4.38 -5.15 -10.27
N LEU A 95 -5.47 -5.59 -10.92
CA LEU A 95 -5.42 -6.23 -12.24
C LEU A 95 -5.82 -5.23 -13.32
N LEU A 96 -4.85 -4.81 -14.13
CA LEU A 96 -5.07 -3.97 -15.30
C LEU A 96 -5.16 -4.84 -16.55
N SER A 97 -6.38 -5.08 -17.03
CA SER A 97 -6.59 -5.79 -18.29
C SER A 97 -6.48 -4.84 -19.47
N PHE A 98 -5.65 -5.22 -20.43
CA PHE A 98 -5.49 -4.54 -21.73
C PHE A 98 -6.79 -4.43 -22.50
N ASP A 99 -7.70 -5.38 -22.29
CA ASP A 99 -9.01 -5.43 -22.93
C ASP A 99 -9.86 -4.16 -22.66
N ASN A 100 -9.55 -3.40 -21.61
CA ASN A 100 -10.23 -2.13 -21.32
C ASN A 100 -9.77 -0.96 -22.20
N PHE A 101 -8.67 -1.12 -22.93
CA PHE A 101 -7.99 -0.04 -23.65
C PHE A 101 -8.15 -0.12 -25.17
N TYR A 102 -9.08 -0.91 -25.70
CA TYR A 102 -9.41 -0.84 -27.13
C TYR A 102 -9.83 0.58 -27.53
N ASN A 103 -9.43 0.98 -28.73
CA ASN A 103 -9.82 2.24 -29.33
C ASN A 103 -11.33 2.25 -29.62
N PRO A 104 -12.02 3.39 -29.43
CA PRO A 104 -13.40 3.54 -29.87
C PRO A 104 -13.47 3.42 -31.40
N LEU A 105 -14.49 2.71 -31.90
CA LEU A 105 -14.68 2.47 -33.33
C LEU A 105 -15.49 3.57 -34.00
N THR A 106 -15.19 3.88 -35.27
CA THR A 106 -16.10 4.68 -36.10
C THR A 106 -17.39 3.92 -36.42
N PRO A 107 -18.48 4.60 -36.84
CA PRO A 107 -19.72 3.92 -37.23
C PRO A 107 -19.53 2.83 -38.30
N GLU A 108 -18.63 3.05 -39.26
CA GLU A 108 -18.29 2.09 -40.31
C GLU A 108 -17.53 0.88 -39.74
N GLN A 109 -16.54 1.11 -38.89
CA GLN A 109 -15.78 0.04 -38.23
C GLN A 109 -16.65 -0.77 -37.28
N SER A 110 -17.58 -0.13 -36.57
CA SER A 110 -18.54 -0.80 -35.70
C SER A 110 -19.43 -1.77 -36.50
N LYS A 111 -19.94 -1.34 -37.66
CA LYS A 111 -20.68 -2.24 -38.57
C LYS A 111 -19.85 -3.44 -39.01
N GLN A 112 -18.57 -3.23 -39.34
CA GLN A 112 -17.65 -4.32 -39.68
C GLN A 112 -17.37 -5.25 -38.49
N ALA A 113 -17.25 -4.71 -37.29
CA ALA A 113 -17.06 -5.49 -36.06
C ALA A 113 -18.24 -6.41 -35.77
N PHE A 114 -19.48 -5.90 -35.87
CA PHE A 114 -20.69 -6.73 -35.74
C PHE A 114 -20.80 -7.79 -36.84
N ALA A 115 -20.22 -7.54 -38.02
CA ALA A 115 -20.13 -8.50 -39.11
C ALA A 115 -18.92 -9.46 -38.99
N ASN A 116 -18.17 -9.44 -37.88
CA ASN A 116 -16.94 -10.22 -37.65
C ASN A 116 -15.81 -9.96 -38.68
N ASN A 117 -15.82 -8.80 -39.35
CA ASN A 117 -14.88 -8.40 -40.40
C ASN A 117 -13.94 -7.27 -39.96
N PHE A 118 -13.77 -7.06 -38.65
CA PHE A 118 -12.86 -6.06 -38.10
C PHE A 118 -11.75 -6.74 -37.30
N ASP A 119 -10.52 -6.26 -37.48
CA ASP A 119 -9.34 -6.82 -36.84
C ASP A 119 -9.05 -6.13 -35.50
N PHE A 120 -9.50 -6.75 -34.43
CA PHE A 120 -9.22 -6.33 -33.05
C PHE A 120 -7.86 -6.80 -32.54
N ASP A 121 -7.21 -7.72 -33.24
CA ASP A 121 -5.99 -8.35 -32.76
C ASP A 121 -4.74 -7.65 -33.36
N THR A 122 -4.89 -6.50 -34.05
CA THR A 122 -3.76 -5.63 -34.44
C THR A 122 -3.27 -4.76 -33.27
N PRO A 123 -1.97 -4.38 -33.22
CA PRO A 123 -1.47 -3.45 -32.20
C PRO A 123 -2.19 -2.09 -32.21
N ASP A 124 -2.55 -1.59 -33.40
CA ASP A 124 -3.20 -0.28 -33.57
C ASP A 124 -4.65 -0.24 -33.07
N ALA A 125 -5.27 -1.41 -32.83
CA ALA A 125 -6.59 -1.49 -32.21
C ALA A 125 -6.58 -1.07 -30.73
N MET A 126 -5.40 -0.98 -30.10
CA MET A 126 -5.24 -0.67 -28.69
C MET A 126 -4.64 0.73 -28.45
N ASP A 127 -5.16 1.40 -27.43
CA ASP A 127 -4.68 2.70 -26.96
C ASP A 127 -3.50 2.53 -25.99
N ILE A 128 -2.35 2.15 -26.55
CA ILE A 128 -1.12 1.88 -25.78
C ILE A 128 -0.67 3.14 -25.03
N ASP A 129 -0.85 4.33 -25.63
CA ASP A 129 -0.50 5.60 -25.01
C ASP A 129 -1.28 5.82 -23.71
N MET A 130 -2.60 5.55 -23.72
CA MET A 130 -3.40 5.61 -22.50
C MET A 130 -2.95 4.57 -21.46
N VAL A 131 -2.58 3.34 -21.87
CA VAL A 131 -2.07 2.34 -20.93
C VAL A 131 -0.80 2.86 -20.23
N VAL A 132 0.14 3.42 -21.00
CA VAL A 132 1.39 3.98 -20.47
C VAL A 132 1.09 5.14 -19.51
N GLU A 133 0.19 6.06 -19.88
CA GLU A 133 -0.20 7.19 -19.03
C GLU A 133 -0.81 6.72 -17.70
N LYS A 134 -1.75 5.77 -17.76
CA LYS A 134 -2.44 5.24 -16.56
C LYS A 134 -1.48 4.45 -15.68
N LEU A 135 -0.63 3.59 -16.25
CA LEU A 135 0.38 2.85 -15.50
C LEU A 135 1.40 3.79 -14.84
N THR A 136 1.84 4.84 -15.55
CA THR A 136 2.75 5.85 -15.00
C THR A 136 2.09 6.59 -13.83
N SER A 137 0.82 6.96 -13.97
CA SER A 137 0.05 7.61 -12.90
C SER A 137 -0.10 6.73 -11.67
N LEU A 138 -0.40 5.44 -11.87
CA LEU A 138 -0.45 4.44 -10.80
C LEU A 138 0.92 4.24 -10.14
N LYS A 139 2.00 4.20 -10.91
CA LYS A 139 3.37 4.11 -10.39
C LYS A 139 3.78 5.32 -9.56
N GLN A 140 3.21 6.48 -9.85
CA GLN A 140 3.37 7.71 -9.06
C GLN A 140 2.42 7.79 -7.86
N GLY A 141 1.59 6.78 -7.60
CA GLY A 141 0.61 6.77 -6.51
C GLY A 141 -0.58 7.70 -6.71
N LYS A 142 -0.80 8.20 -7.94
CA LYS A 142 -1.92 9.12 -8.23
C LYS A 142 -3.22 8.34 -8.42
N LYS A 143 -4.33 8.94 -7.97
CA LYS A 143 -5.70 8.48 -8.30
C LYS A 143 -5.83 8.34 -9.81
N THR A 144 -6.18 7.15 -10.28
CA THR A 144 -6.24 6.85 -11.70
C THR A 144 -7.57 6.19 -12.06
N GLU A 145 -8.24 6.72 -13.08
CA GLU A 145 -9.49 6.18 -13.61
C GLU A 145 -9.20 5.35 -14.87
N ILE A 146 -9.61 4.08 -14.82
CA ILE A 146 -9.45 3.11 -15.91
C ILE A 146 -10.79 2.99 -16.66
N PRO A 147 -10.81 3.10 -17.99
CA PRO A 147 -12.03 2.92 -18.77
C PRO A 147 -12.56 1.49 -18.66
N VAL A 148 -13.86 1.31 -18.91
CA VAL A 148 -14.46 -0.03 -19.05
C VAL A 148 -14.91 -0.23 -20.50
N TYR A 149 -14.41 -1.27 -21.15
CA TYR A 149 -14.75 -1.61 -22.53
C TYR A 149 -15.87 -2.66 -22.61
N SER A 150 -16.86 -2.43 -23.47
CA SER A 150 -17.96 -3.37 -23.72
C SER A 150 -17.73 -4.14 -25.01
N PHE A 151 -17.43 -5.43 -24.90
CA PHE A 151 -17.32 -6.33 -26.05
C PHE A 151 -18.64 -6.55 -26.80
N ALA A 152 -19.78 -6.32 -26.15
CA ALA A 152 -21.09 -6.43 -26.78
C ALA A 152 -21.43 -5.22 -27.65
N GLN A 153 -20.96 -4.03 -27.26
CA GLN A 153 -21.22 -2.78 -27.97
C GLN A 153 -20.03 -2.31 -28.82
N HIS A 154 -18.89 -3.00 -28.72
CA HIS A 154 -17.62 -2.63 -29.35
C HIS A 154 -17.20 -1.17 -29.09
N THR A 155 -17.45 -0.68 -27.88
CA THR A 155 -17.13 0.69 -27.47
C THR A 155 -16.82 0.78 -25.97
N ARG A 156 -16.16 1.87 -25.57
CA ARG A 156 -15.97 2.23 -24.16
C ARG A 156 -17.29 2.70 -23.58
N THR A 157 -17.55 2.31 -22.34
CA THR A 157 -18.74 2.73 -21.59
C THR A 157 -18.47 4.02 -20.81
N ASP A 158 -19.52 4.69 -20.32
CA ASP A 158 -19.40 5.87 -19.45
C ASP A 158 -18.90 5.54 -18.04
N LYS A 159 -18.67 4.26 -17.74
CA LYS A 159 -18.20 3.79 -16.44
C LYS A 159 -16.67 3.72 -16.43
N THR A 160 -16.09 4.11 -15.31
CA THR A 160 -14.66 3.96 -15.03
C THR A 160 -14.45 3.17 -13.74
N ILE A 161 -13.32 2.46 -13.66
CA ILE A 161 -12.84 1.82 -12.44
C ILE A 161 -11.79 2.75 -11.85
N THR A 162 -12.09 3.32 -10.68
CA THR A 162 -11.17 4.22 -9.97
C THR A 162 -10.24 3.41 -9.08
N ILE A 163 -8.94 3.65 -9.22
CA ILE A 163 -7.89 2.98 -8.45
C ILE A 163 -7.15 4.01 -7.61
N TYR A 164 -7.04 3.73 -6.31
CA TYR A 164 -6.34 4.53 -5.31
C TYR A 164 -5.05 3.80 -4.92
N GLY A 165 -3.94 4.14 -5.58
CA GLY A 165 -2.64 3.50 -5.33
C GLY A 165 -2.63 1.98 -5.60
N ALA A 166 -1.45 1.38 -5.61
CA ALA A 166 -1.31 -0.07 -5.70
C ALA A 166 0.01 -0.50 -5.04
N ASN A 167 0.02 -1.65 -4.38
CA ASN A 167 1.26 -2.28 -3.93
C ASN A 167 1.83 -3.18 -5.03
N VAL A 168 0.94 -3.86 -5.75
CA VAL A 168 1.24 -4.74 -6.87
C VAL A 168 0.29 -4.42 -8.01
N ILE A 169 0.81 -4.22 -9.21
CA ILE A 169 0.01 -4.01 -10.41
C ILE A 169 0.31 -5.16 -11.36
N ILE A 170 -0.71 -5.93 -11.70
CA ILE A 170 -0.62 -6.97 -12.72
C ILE A 170 -1.25 -6.43 -13.98
N ILE A 171 -0.45 -6.31 -15.03
CA ILE A 171 -0.90 -5.94 -16.36
C ILE A 171 -1.01 -7.21 -17.18
N GLU A 172 -2.19 -7.50 -17.74
CA GLU A 172 -2.37 -8.65 -18.62
C GLU A 172 -2.99 -8.29 -19.95
N GLY A 173 -2.50 -8.91 -21.03
CA GLY A 173 -2.93 -8.60 -22.38
C GLY A 173 -2.14 -9.34 -23.45
N ILE A 174 -2.71 -9.48 -24.65
CA ILE A 174 -1.95 -10.06 -25.79
C ILE A 174 -0.73 -9.19 -26.16
N TYR A 175 -0.80 -7.88 -25.92
CA TYR A 175 0.25 -6.91 -26.20
C TYR A 175 0.91 -6.31 -24.95
N ALA A 176 0.76 -6.95 -23.78
CA ALA A 176 1.35 -6.44 -22.54
C ALA A 176 2.87 -6.26 -22.60
N LEU A 177 3.56 -7.08 -23.42
CA LEU A 177 5.02 -7.04 -23.60
C LEU A 177 5.45 -6.47 -24.97
N TYR A 178 4.58 -5.69 -25.64
CA TYR A 178 4.82 -5.18 -26.98
C TYR A 178 5.59 -3.85 -27.01
N ASP A 179 5.17 -2.85 -26.24
CA ASP A 179 5.73 -1.49 -26.26
C ASP A 179 6.85 -1.32 -25.23
N LYS A 180 8.00 -0.79 -25.67
CA LYS A 180 9.18 -0.58 -24.84
C LYS A 180 8.91 0.29 -23.61
N ARG A 181 8.07 1.33 -23.72
CA ARG A 181 7.73 2.22 -22.61
C ARG A 181 7.01 1.48 -21.49
N LEU A 182 6.24 0.45 -21.83
CA LEU A 182 5.61 -0.42 -20.83
C LEU A 182 6.62 -1.38 -20.20
N LEU A 183 7.51 -1.97 -21.01
CA LEU A 183 8.57 -2.85 -20.50
C LEU A 183 9.45 -2.15 -19.47
N ASP A 184 9.81 -0.88 -19.71
CA ASP A 184 10.62 -0.06 -18.82
C ASP A 184 9.91 0.27 -17.48
N LEU A 185 8.57 0.17 -17.44
CA LEU A 185 7.77 0.37 -16.24
C LEU A 185 7.57 -0.92 -15.42
N MET A 186 7.81 -2.10 -16.02
CA MET A 186 7.59 -3.43 -15.43
C MET A 186 8.81 -3.94 -14.66
N ASP A 187 8.57 -4.59 -13.52
CA ASP A 187 9.62 -5.24 -12.73
C ASP A 187 9.84 -6.69 -13.16
N VAL A 188 8.77 -7.41 -13.53
CA VAL A 188 8.83 -8.78 -14.06
C VAL A 188 7.89 -8.93 -15.25
N LYS A 189 8.40 -9.58 -16.31
CA LYS A 189 7.74 -9.78 -17.59
C LYS A 189 7.56 -11.27 -17.85
N ILE A 190 6.32 -11.70 -18.03
CA ILE A 190 5.94 -13.11 -18.06
C ILE A 190 5.22 -13.38 -19.37
N PHE A 191 5.68 -14.39 -20.10
CA PHE A 191 5.01 -14.86 -21.30
C PHE A 191 4.41 -16.24 -21.07
N VAL A 192 3.10 -16.37 -21.31
CA VAL A 192 2.36 -17.62 -21.19
C VAL A 192 2.36 -18.30 -22.54
N ASP A 193 3.20 -19.32 -22.67
CA ASP A 193 3.36 -20.10 -23.90
C ASP A 193 2.45 -21.32 -23.86
N THR A 194 1.52 -21.37 -24.79
CA THR A 194 0.51 -22.43 -24.92
C THR A 194 0.24 -22.63 -26.40
N ASP A 195 0.16 -23.89 -26.80
CA ASP A 195 -0.05 -24.25 -28.19
C ASP A 195 -1.30 -23.57 -28.77
N LEU A 196 -1.21 -23.12 -30.03
CA LEU A 196 -2.25 -22.31 -30.67
C LEU A 196 -3.56 -23.08 -30.88
N ASP A 197 -3.52 -24.41 -30.99
CA ASP A 197 -4.69 -25.29 -31.08
C ASP A 197 -5.45 -25.35 -29.75
N VAL A 198 -4.74 -25.42 -28.61
CA VAL A 198 -5.33 -25.30 -27.28
C VAL A 198 -5.92 -23.91 -27.06
N CYS A 199 -5.21 -22.87 -27.51
CA CYS A 199 -5.70 -21.49 -27.48
C CYS A 199 -6.98 -21.31 -28.31
N LEU A 200 -7.02 -21.90 -29.51
CA LEU A 200 -8.19 -21.92 -30.38
C LEU A 200 -9.37 -22.59 -29.69
N ALA A 201 -9.19 -23.80 -29.17
CA ALA A 201 -10.25 -24.54 -28.49
C ALA A 201 -10.84 -23.72 -27.34
N ARG A 202 -10.00 -23.15 -26.48
CA ARG A 202 -10.43 -22.29 -25.36
C ARG A 202 -11.12 -21.01 -25.84
N ARG A 203 -10.62 -20.35 -26.89
CA ARG A 203 -11.23 -19.14 -27.45
C ARG A 203 -12.60 -19.44 -28.06
N LEU A 204 -12.75 -20.52 -28.82
CA LEU A 204 -14.03 -20.94 -29.40
C LEU A 204 -15.06 -21.20 -28.31
N THR A 205 -14.71 -22.00 -27.29
CA THR A 205 -15.60 -22.26 -26.15
C THR A 205 -16.04 -20.96 -25.48
N ARG A 206 -15.11 -20.03 -25.26
CA ARG A 206 -15.42 -18.73 -24.64
C ARG A 206 -16.34 -17.87 -25.52
N ASP A 207 -16.00 -17.72 -26.79
CA ASP A 207 -16.68 -16.81 -27.70
C ASP A 207 -18.09 -17.34 -28.08
N ILE A 208 -18.28 -18.66 -28.14
CA ILE A 208 -19.60 -19.28 -28.38
C ILE A 208 -20.45 -19.23 -27.12
N LEU A 209 -19.96 -19.75 -25.98
CA LEU A 209 -20.79 -19.92 -24.78
C LEU A 209 -21.06 -18.59 -24.06
N TYR A 210 -20.10 -17.68 -24.01
CA TYR A 210 -20.21 -16.46 -23.19
C TYR A 210 -20.45 -15.19 -24.01
N ARG A 211 -20.08 -15.16 -25.30
CA ARG A 211 -20.27 -13.99 -26.17
C ARG A 211 -21.34 -14.20 -27.25
N GLY A 212 -21.95 -15.39 -27.32
CA GLY A 212 -23.04 -15.70 -28.25
C GLY A 212 -22.65 -15.65 -29.72
N ARG A 213 -21.36 -15.87 -30.05
CA ARG A 213 -20.88 -15.87 -31.43
C ARG A 213 -21.16 -17.19 -32.13
N ASP A 214 -21.40 -17.11 -33.43
CA ASP A 214 -21.50 -18.28 -34.30
C ASP A 214 -20.13 -18.96 -34.51
N LEU A 215 -20.13 -20.29 -34.64
CA LEU A 215 -18.91 -21.09 -34.80
C LEU A 215 -18.16 -20.75 -36.09
N GLU A 216 -18.88 -20.61 -37.21
CA GLU A 216 -18.27 -20.31 -38.51
C GLU A 216 -17.61 -18.93 -38.48
N GLY A 217 -18.32 -17.94 -37.91
CA GLY A 217 -17.77 -16.60 -37.73
C GLY A 217 -16.53 -16.57 -36.83
N ALA A 218 -16.54 -17.31 -35.73
CA ALA A 218 -15.40 -17.38 -34.81
C ALA A 218 -14.16 -18.06 -35.43
N LEU A 219 -14.37 -19.14 -36.18
CA LEU A 219 -13.29 -19.82 -36.93
C LEU A 219 -12.71 -18.92 -38.02
N ARG A 220 -13.56 -18.25 -38.80
CA ARG A 220 -13.12 -17.31 -39.83
C ARG A 220 -12.29 -16.17 -39.23
N GLN A 221 -12.71 -15.62 -38.09
CA GLN A 221 -11.94 -14.59 -37.39
C GLN A 221 -10.57 -15.11 -36.93
N TRP A 222 -10.52 -16.36 -36.44
CA TRP A 222 -9.28 -16.97 -36.02
C TRP A 222 -8.26 -17.12 -37.16
N GLU A 223 -8.70 -17.66 -38.29
CA GLU A 223 -7.84 -17.89 -39.45
C GLU A 223 -7.40 -16.59 -40.12
N THR A 224 -8.30 -15.62 -40.20
CA THR A 224 -8.07 -14.36 -40.93
C THR A 224 -7.24 -13.37 -40.12
N PHE A 225 -7.50 -13.25 -38.81
CA PHE A 225 -6.95 -12.18 -37.97
C PHE A 225 -6.15 -12.71 -36.79
N VAL A 226 -6.75 -13.54 -35.92
CA VAL A 226 -6.16 -13.89 -34.61
C VAL A 226 -4.84 -14.63 -34.77
N LYS A 227 -4.80 -15.70 -35.58
CA LYS A 227 -3.60 -16.52 -35.76
C LYS A 227 -2.49 -15.76 -36.50
N PRO A 228 -2.74 -15.08 -37.63
CA PRO A 228 -1.72 -14.26 -38.29
C PRO A 228 -1.12 -13.19 -37.36
N ASN A 229 -1.94 -12.44 -36.63
CA ASN A 229 -1.46 -11.41 -35.71
C ASN A 229 -0.72 -11.99 -34.50
N ALA A 230 -1.17 -13.14 -33.99
CA ALA A 230 -0.46 -13.84 -32.92
C ALA A 230 0.97 -14.22 -33.35
N VAL A 231 1.14 -14.73 -34.57
CA VAL A 231 2.46 -15.10 -35.09
C VAL A 231 3.30 -13.87 -35.43
N ALA A 232 2.71 -12.86 -36.07
CA ALA A 232 3.42 -11.68 -36.54
C ALA A 232 3.83 -10.72 -35.41
N SER A 233 2.94 -10.48 -34.43
CA SER A 233 3.08 -9.38 -33.48
C SER A 233 3.16 -9.84 -32.02
N VAL A 234 2.52 -10.95 -31.64
CA VAL A 234 2.54 -11.43 -30.24
C VAL A 234 3.74 -12.34 -29.97
N THR A 235 4.04 -13.28 -30.88
CA THR A 235 5.14 -14.25 -30.72
C THR A 235 6.51 -13.58 -30.52
N PRO A 236 6.86 -12.49 -31.25
CA PRO A 236 8.13 -11.79 -31.01
C PRO A 236 8.27 -11.22 -29.60
N THR A 237 7.16 -10.85 -28.94
CA THR A 237 7.19 -10.29 -27.58
C THR A 237 7.67 -11.28 -26.52
N MET A 238 7.69 -12.58 -26.82
CA MET A 238 8.27 -13.60 -25.95
C MET A 238 9.76 -13.33 -25.65
N GLN A 239 10.50 -12.69 -26.57
CA GLN A 239 11.90 -12.31 -26.34
C GLN A 239 12.08 -11.23 -25.27
N ASN A 240 11.01 -10.47 -24.98
CA ASN A 240 11.02 -9.42 -23.95
C ASN A 240 10.71 -9.98 -22.56
N ALA A 241 10.34 -11.26 -22.44
CA ALA A 241 9.95 -11.87 -21.18
C ALA A 241 11.16 -12.31 -20.34
N ASP A 242 11.09 -12.06 -19.04
CA ASP A 242 12.05 -12.59 -18.07
C ASP A 242 11.75 -14.07 -17.75
N LEU A 243 10.49 -14.48 -17.88
CA LEU A 243 10.02 -15.85 -17.64
C LEU A 243 9.01 -16.28 -18.70
N VAL A 244 9.21 -17.48 -19.24
CA VAL A 244 8.24 -18.16 -20.12
C VAL A 244 7.62 -19.34 -19.37
N ILE A 245 6.29 -19.40 -19.31
CA ILE A 245 5.53 -20.49 -18.70
C ILE A 245 4.99 -21.39 -19.81
N PRO A 246 5.64 -22.54 -20.09
CA PRO A 246 5.14 -23.48 -21.08
C PRO A 246 3.91 -24.21 -20.54
N ARG A 247 2.96 -24.55 -21.43
CA ARG A 247 1.68 -25.24 -21.12
C ARG A 247 0.75 -24.43 -20.20
N GLY A 248 0.99 -23.13 -20.06
CA GLY A 248 0.15 -22.22 -19.27
C GLY A 248 -0.17 -22.73 -17.86
N LEU A 249 -1.48 -22.81 -17.53
CA LEU A 249 -1.98 -23.19 -16.20
C LEU A 249 -1.62 -24.61 -15.75
N GLU A 250 -1.31 -25.51 -16.69
CA GLU A 250 -0.98 -26.90 -16.38
C GLU A 250 0.39 -27.02 -15.73
N ASN A 251 1.26 -26.04 -15.95
CA ASN A 251 2.59 -26.01 -15.36
C ASN A 251 2.57 -25.36 -13.97
N THR A 252 1.96 -26.07 -13.03
CA THR A 252 1.85 -25.62 -11.64
C THR A 252 3.21 -25.36 -11.01
N THR A 253 4.24 -26.14 -11.34
CA THR A 253 5.60 -25.95 -10.82
C THR A 253 6.20 -24.62 -11.26
N ALA A 254 6.07 -24.24 -12.54
CA ALA A 254 6.56 -22.94 -13.01
C ALA A 254 5.82 -21.78 -12.34
N ILE A 255 4.49 -21.92 -12.19
CA ILE A 255 3.65 -20.92 -11.50
C ILE A 255 4.08 -20.77 -10.03
N GLU A 256 4.28 -21.86 -9.30
CA GLU A 256 4.73 -21.82 -7.90
C GLU A 256 6.13 -21.19 -7.74
N LEU A 257 7.07 -21.51 -8.64
CA LEU A 257 8.41 -20.91 -8.63
C LEU A 257 8.36 -19.41 -8.90
N MET A 258 7.53 -18.99 -9.87
CA MET A 258 7.28 -17.60 -10.19
C MET A 258 6.67 -16.85 -9.00
N ILE A 259 5.65 -17.41 -8.35
CA ILE A 259 5.00 -16.80 -7.20
C ILE A 259 5.98 -16.67 -6.04
N LYS A 260 6.79 -17.70 -5.75
CA LYS A 260 7.88 -17.62 -4.76
C LYS A 260 8.91 -16.53 -5.10
N HIS A 261 9.25 -16.36 -6.38
CA HIS A 261 10.14 -15.30 -6.81
C HIS A 261 9.53 -13.92 -6.52
N ILE A 262 8.28 -13.68 -6.92
CA ILE A 262 7.57 -12.42 -6.68
C ILE A 262 7.48 -12.15 -5.17
N GLN A 263 7.09 -13.13 -4.36
CA GLN A 263 7.04 -13.00 -2.90
C GLN A 263 8.41 -12.62 -2.31
N LYS A 264 9.49 -13.22 -2.80
CA LYS A 264 10.86 -12.87 -2.38
C LYS A 264 11.21 -11.43 -2.75
N GLN A 265 10.84 -10.96 -3.94
CA GLN A 265 11.12 -9.57 -4.35
C GLN A 265 10.32 -8.56 -3.51
N LEU A 266 9.05 -8.84 -3.24
CA LEU A 266 8.23 -8.04 -2.33
C LEU A 266 8.83 -8.00 -0.92
N ALA A 267 9.31 -9.13 -0.40
CA ALA A 267 9.99 -9.19 0.90
C ALA A 267 11.29 -8.38 0.93
N LEU A 268 12.09 -8.42 -0.15
CA LEU A 268 13.30 -7.60 -0.28
C LEU A 268 12.96 -6.11 -0.27
N LYS A 269 11.97 -5.69 -1.06
CA LYS A 269 11.48 -4.31 -1.09
C LYS A 269 10.99 -3.85 0.28
N SER A 270 10.18 -4.66 0.95
CA SER A 270 9.71 -4.42 2.32
C SER A 270 10.88 -4.23 3.30
N SER A 271 11.91 -5.08 3.20
CA SER A 271 13.10 -4.98 4.05
C SER A 271 13.88 -3.67 3.83
N LEU A 272 13.97 -3.20 2.58
CA LEU A 272 14.61 -1.92 2.23
C LEU A 272 13.78 -0.74 2.77
N HIS A 273 12.45 -0.81 2.63
CA HIS A 273 11.54 0.19 3.18
C HIS A 273 11.68 0.28 4.71
N LEU A 274 11.70 -0.84 5.42
CA LEU A 274 11.92 -0.88 6.87
C LEU A 274 13.30 -0.34 7.28
N ARG A 275 14.35 -0.62 6.51
CA ARG A 275 15.69 -0.04 6.75
C ARG A 275 15.66 1.48 6.59
N ARG A 276 14.96 2.00 5.59
CA ARG A 276 14.74 3.44 5.39
C ARG A 276 13.93 4.05 6.53
N LEU A 277 12.84 3.42 6.95
CA LEU A 277 12.06 3.85 8.12
C LEU A 277 12.92 3.90 9.39
N LYS A 278 13.80 2.92 9.58
CA LYS A 278 14.74 2.90 10.70
C LYS A 278 15.76 4.04 10.61
N SER A 279 16.28 4.35 9.41
CA SER A 279 17.23 5.44 9.24
C SER A 279 16.63 6.83 9.47
N LEU A 280 15.31 7.02 9.27
CA LEU A 280 14.62 8.28 9.61
C LEU A 280 14.74 8.66 11.10
N GLY A 281 14.99 7.69 11.99
CA GLY A 281 15.18 7.93 13.43
C GLY A 281 16.64 8.11 13.84
N LEU A 282 17.60 7.92 12.93
CA LEU A 282 19.04 7.92 13.23
C LEU A 282 19.67 9.25 12.81
N GLY A 283 20.09 10.03 13.81
CA GLY A 283 20.98 11.18 13.60
C GLY A 283 20.28 12.51 13.39
N SER A 284 19.78 13.10 14.48
CA SER A 284 19.92 14.54 14.74
C SER A 284 19.72 14.80 16.23
N LYS A 285 20.60 15.60 16.84
CA LYS A 285 20.40 16.12 18.21
C LYS A 285 19.27 17.15 18.15
N PHE A 286 18.02 16.70 18.11
CA PHE A 286 16.87 17.60 18.14
C PHE A 286 16.42 17.77 19.59
N PRO A 287 16.44 18.98 20.15
CA PRO A 287 15.74 19.26 21.40
C PRO A 287 14.24 19.15 21.12
N LEU A 288 13.62 18.02 21.50
CA LEU A 288 12.21 17.72 21.17
C LEU A 288 11.24 18.77 21.72
N LEU A 289 11.57 19.33 22.88
CA LEU A 289 10.77 20.36 23.53
C LEU A 289 10.91 21.74 22.89
N ALA A 290 11.86 21.94 21.96
CA ALA A 290 12.00 23.20 21.23
C ALA A 290 11.03 23.33 20.05
N PHE A 291 10.37 22.24 19.65
CA PHE A 291 9.40 22.27 18.56
C PHE A 291 8.11 22.96 19.00
N SER A 292 7.81 24.11 18.40
CA SER A 292 6.58 24.87 18.69
C SER A 292 5.30 24.10 18.34
N ASN A 293 5.41 23.12 17.43
CA ASN A 293 4.33 22.26 16.95
C ASN A 293 4.21 20.92 17.71
N LEU A 294 5.00 20.69 18.76
CA LEU A 294 4.79 19.60 19.72
C LEU A 294 4.20 20.16 21.02
N LYS A 295 3.04 19.65 21.43
CA LYS A 295 2.40 20.01 22.70
C LYS A 295 2.24 18.77 23.56
N VAL A 296 2.82 18.80 24.75
CA VAL A 296 2.69 17.74 25.76
C VAL A 296 1.67 18.20 26.80
N LEU A 297 0.79 17.30 27.22
CA LEU A 297 -0.16 17.58 28.29
C LEU A 297 0.61 17.96 29.59
N PRO A 298 0.21 19.03 30.30
CA PRO A 298 0.92 19.45 31.50
C PRO A 298 0.84 18.40 32.62
N THR A 299 1.96 18.19 33.30
CA THR A 299 2.02 17.34 34.49
C THR A 299 1.45 18.08 35.69
N THR A 300 0.26 17.68 36.12
CA THR A 300 -0.43 18.17 37.32
C THR A 300 -0.71 16.97 38.23
N ASN A 301 -1.06 17.23 39.50
CA ASN A 301 -1.51 16.15 40.39
C ASN A 301 -2.70 15.37 39.81
N HIS A 302 -3.52 16.05 39.00
CA HIS A 302 -4.66 15.42 38.35
C HIS A 302 -4.23 14.44 37.24
N THR A 303 -3.39 14.89 36.31
CA THR A 303 -2.90 14.05 35.21
C THR A 303 -2.03 12.91 35.73
N ALA A 304 -1.16 13.16 36.72
CA ALA A 304 -0.37 12.12 37.40
C ALA A 304 -1.25 11.05 38.07
N GLY A 305 -2.37 11.45 38.69
CA GLY A 305 -3.34 10.51 39.26
C GLY A 305 -3.99 9.62 38.21
N ILE A 306 -4.40 10.20 37.06
CA ILE A 306 -4.97 9.42 35.96
C ILE A 306 -3.93 8.47 35.36
N HIS A 307 -2.69 8.93 35.13
CA HIS A 307 -1.60 8.08 34.64
C HIS A 307 -1.36 6.88 35.56
N SER A 308 -1.36 7.11 36.88
CA SER A 308 -1.17 6.03 37.87
C SER A 308 -2.24 4.94 37.75
N ILE A 309 -3.49 5.32 37.48
CA ILE A 309 -4.59 4.37 37.31
C ILE A 309 -4.50 3.66 35.95
N LEU A 310 -4.28 4.40 34.86
CA LEU A 310 -4.18 3.81 33.52
C LEU A 310 -2.98 2.86 33.37
N PHE A 311 -1.93 3.03 34.15
CA PHE A 311 -0.73 2.18 34.10
C PHE A 311 -0.72 1.07 35.15
N SER A 312 -1.68 1.04 36.07
CA SER A 312 -1.80 -0.06 37.01
C SER A 312 -2.37 -1.31 36.32
N GLN A 313 -1.67 -2.43 36.47
CA GLN A 313 -2.13 -3.74 35.98
C GLN A 313 -3.37 -4.25 36.72
N SER A 314 -3.69 -3.66 37.88
CA SER A 314 -4.86 -4.02 38.69
C SER A 314 -6.12 -3.24 38.31
N THR A 315 -6.05 -2.32 37.34
CA THR A 315 -7.18 -1.46 36.98
C THR A 315 -8.21 -2.24 36.19
N ASP A 316 -9.47 -2.20 36.64
CA ASP A 316 -10.57 -2.83 35.92
C ASP A 316 -10.83 -2.13 34.58
N ARG A 317 -11.39 -2.85 33.62
CA ARG A 317 -11.71 -2.31 32.29
C ARG A 317 -12.62 -1.08 32.36
N THR A 318 -13.60 -1.10 33.25
CA THR A 318 -14.57 -0.01 33.39
C THR A 318 -13.90 1.28 33.83
N ASP A 319 -13.02 1.17 34.84
CA ASP A 319 -12.22 2.29 35.33
C ASP A 319 -11.22 2.74 34.26
N PHE A 320 -10.58 1.81 33.54
CA PHE A 320 -9.67 2.14 32.45
C PHE A 320 -10.36 2.99 31.38
N ILE A 321 -11.54 2.58 30.90
CA ILE A 321 -12.33 3.32 29.90
C ILE A 321 -12.67 4.71 30.44
N PHE A 322 -13.16 4.80 31.68
CA PHE A 322 -13.55 6.07 32.31
C PHE A 322 -12.38 7.06 32.41
N TYR A 323 -11.22 6.58 32.89
CA TYR A 323 -10.02 7.41 33.05
C TYR A 323 -9.35 7.74 31.72
N PHE A 324 -9.43 6.84 30.72
CA PHE A 324 -8.95 7.12 29.37
C PHE A 324 -9.79 8.20 28.70
N ASP A 325 -11.13 8.10 28.73
CA ASP A 325 -12.06 9.12 28.23
C ASP A 325 -11.76 10.50 28.83
N ARG A 326 -11.40 10.53 30.12
CA ARG A 326 -11.04 11.76 30.84
C ARG A 326 -9.75 12.38 30.31
N ILE A 327 -8.70 11.60 30.08
CA ILE A 327 -7.46 12.09 29.46
C ILE A 327 -7.69 12.48 28.00
N ALA A 328 -8.50 11.72 27.25
CA ALA A 328 -8.85 12.04 25.88
C ALA A 328 -9.52 13.41 25.77
N ASN A 329 -10.40 13.77 26.71
CA ASN A 329 -10.99 15.12 26.76
C ASN A 329 -9.95 16.21 26.99
N LEU A 330 -8.99 16.00 27.91
CA LEU A 330 -7.91 16.97 28.15
C LEU A 330 -7.02 17.16 26.91
N LEU A 331 -6.77 16.07 26.16
CA LEU A 331 -6.02 16.13 24.91
C LEU A 331 -6.80 16.88 23.81
N LEU A 332 -8.11 16.68 23.75
CA LEU A 332 -8.97 17.42 22.83
C LEU A 332 -9.00 18.92 23.18
N GLU A 333 -9.10 19.28 24.44
CA GLU A 333 -9.04 20.70 24.88
C GLU A 333 -7.73 21.35 24.44
N LEU A 334 -6.59 20.69 24.68
CA LEU A 334 -5.27 21.15 24.23
C LEU A 334 -5.18 21.25 22.70
N ALA A 335 -5.91 20.41 21.96
CA ALA A 335 -6.01 20.50 20.50
C ALA A 335 -6.82 21.68 20.02
N LEU A 336 -7.90 22.01 20.71
CA LEU A 336 -8.72 23.18 20.38
C LEU A 336 -7.98 24.49 20.63
N GLU A 337 -7.06 24.54 21.60
CA GLU A 337 -6.16 25.68 21.80
C GLU A 337 -5.23 25.95 20.61
N GLN A 338 -4.98 24.96 19.74
CA GLN A 338 -4.12 25.11 18.55
C GLN A 338 -4.87 25.62 17.31
N LEU A 339 -6.18 25.83 17.42
CA LEU A 339 -6.98 26.45 16.38
C LEU A 339 -6.68 27.95 16.36
N THR A 340 -6.56 28.52 15.17
CA THR A 340 -6.03 29.90 15.00
C THR A 340 -7.02 30.86 14.36
N VAL A 341 -8.11 30.34 13.78
CA VAL A 341 -9.09 31.17 13.06
C VAL A 341 -10.33 31.34 13.91
N PHE A 342 -10.50 32.56 14.40
CA PHE A 342 -11.65 32.98 15.18
C PHE A 342 -12.28 34.23 14.56
N ALA A 343 -13.61 34.29 14.52
CA ALA A 343 -14.37 35.47 14.12
C ALA A 343 -14.95 36.18 15.35
N PRO A 344 -14.96 37.53 15.38
CA PRO A 344 -15.65 38.27 16.43
C PRO A 344 -17.15 37.93 16.44
N LYS A 345 -17.69 37.60 17.62
CA LYS A 345 -19.11 37.31 17.80
C LYS A 345 -19.66 38.10 18.95
N VAL A 346 -20.68 38.91 18.68
CA VAL A 346 -21.43 39.61 19.73
C VAL A 346 -22.60 38.75 20.14
N VAL A 347 -22.63 38.37 21.41
CA VAL A 347 -23.72 37.59 22.01
C VAL A 347 -24.58 38.52 22.84
N LYS A 348 -25.88 38.53 22.58
CA LYS A 348 -26.86 39.24 23.41
C LYS A 348 -27.18 38.39 24.63
N CYS A 349 -26.77 38.90 25.80
CA CYS A 349 -27.03 38.27 27.08
C CYS A 349 -28.40 38.71 27.62
N HIS A 350 -28.85 38.02 28.67
CA HIS A 350 -30.03 38.41 29.43
C HIS A 350 -29.90 39.86 29.93
N GLY A 351 -30.96 40.66 29.79
CA GLY A 351 -30.98 42.06 30.22
C GLY A 351 -30.38 43.06 29.22
N ASN A 352 -30.33 42.74 27.92
CA ASN A 352 -29.79 43.59 26.84
C ASN A 352 -28.30 43.95 26.97
N TYR A 353 -27.54 43.20 27.78
CA TYR A 353 -26.09 43.30 27.82
C TYR A 353 -25.48 42.62 26.59
N GLU A 354 -24.50 43.25 25.94
CA GLU A 354 -23.77 42.68 24.81
C GLU A 354 -22.39 42.20 25.23
N PHE A 355 -22.11 40.91 25.05
CA PHE A 355 -20.80 40.33 25.26
C PHE A 355 -20.05 40.20 23.92
N LYS A 356 -18.89 40.85 23.81
CA LYS A 356 -18.02 40.76 22.63
C LYS A 356 -17.05 39.59 22.81
N GLY A 357 -17.44 38.43 22.27
CA GLY A 357 -16.63 37.23 22.28
C GLY A 357 -16.03 36.92 20.92
N VAL A 358 -15.57 35.68 20.80
CA VAL A 358 -15.05 35.09 19.56
C VAL A 358 -15.70 33.73 19.32
N GLU A 359 -15.86 33.36 18.05
CA GLU A 359 -16.34 32.05 17.60
C GLU A 359 -15.30 31.41 16.68
N GLN A 360 -15.05 30.12 16.88
CA GLN A 360 -14.17 29.35 16.01
C GLN A 360 -14.92 29.03 14.70
N THR A 361 -14.27 29.24 13.55
CA THR A 361 -14.93 29.14 12.24
C THR A 361 -14.34 28.08 11.30
N GLN A 362 -13.30 27.35 11.72
CA GLN A 362 -12.74 26.27 10.89
C GLN A 362 -13.55 25.00 11.08
N ASP A 363 -13.90 24.34 9.98
CA ASP A 363 -14.46 22.99 10.05
C ASP A 363 -13.43 22.03 10.64
N ILE A 364 -13.90 21.09 11.45
CA ILE A 364 -13.07 20.06 12.08
C ILE A 364 -13.50 18.70 11.53
N VAL A 365 -12.54 17.91 11.07
CA VAL A 365 -12.74 16.53 10.63
C VAL A 365 -11.93 15.62 11.52
N ALA A 366 -12.56 14.61 12.11
CA ALA A 366 -11.87 13.58 12.88
C ALA A 366 -11.48 12.42 11.97
N VAL A 367 -10.24 11.95 12.05
CA VAL A 367 -9.75 10.76 11.34
C VAL A 367 -9.18 9.79 12.35
N SER A 368 -9.70 8.57 12.39
CA SER A 368 -9.27 7.54 13.33
C SER A 368 -8.41 6.48 12.64
N ILE A 369 -7.24 6.16 13.21
CA ILE A 369 -6.47 4.98 12.83
C ILE A 369 -7.03 3.77 13.59
N ILE A 370 -7.73 2.88 12.89
CA ILE A 370 -8.33 1.69 13.48
C ILE A 370 -7.22 0.74 13.95
N ARG A 371 -7.29 0.17 15.16
CA ARG A 371 -8.37 0.26 16.17
C ARG A 371 -8.14 1.34 17.22
N SER A 372 -6.88 1.61 17.53
CA SER A 372 -6.43 2.46 18.64
C SER A 372 -6.94 3.91 18.61
N GLY A 373 -7.12 4.50 17.43
CA GLY A 373 -7.75 5.81 17.28
C GLY A 373 -9.22 5.86 17.70
N ASP A 374 -9.94 4.73 17.64
CA ASP A 374 -11.36 4.69 17.97
C ASP A 374 -11.62 4.88 19.48
N CYS A 375 -10.59 4.74 20.33
CA CYS A 375 -10.67 5.06 21.75
C CYS A 375 -11.05 6.53 22.00
N PHE A 376 -10.76 7.44 21.08
CA PHE A 376 -11.12 8.86 21.20
C PHE A 376 -12.54 9.18 20.72
N MET A 377 -13.23 8.23 20.07
CA MET A 377 -14.51 8.52 19.41
C MET A 377 -15.63 8.86 20.39
N THR A 378 -15.59 8.31 21.60
CA THR A 378 -16.53 8.65 22.66
C THR A 378 -16.35 10.12 23.08
N SER A 379 -15.11 10.53 23.36
CA SER A 379 -14.77 11.89 23.77
C SER A 379 -15.07 12.92 22.68
N ILE A 380 -14.65 12.67 21.43
CA ILE A 380 -14.87 13.63 20.34
C ILE A 380 -16.35 13.83 20.02
N ARG A 381 -17.19 12.78 20.08
CA ARG A 381 -18.64 12.90 19.84
C ARG A 381 -19.37 13.60 20.98
N LYS A 382 -18.87 13.50 22.21
CA LYS A 382 -19.37 14.28 23.35
C LYS A 382 -19.10 15.77 23.13
N THR A 383 -17.92 16.13 22.62
CA THR A 383 -17.55 17.53 22.34
C THR A 383 -18.19 18.08 21.06
N PHE A 384 -18.21 17.28 19.98
CA PHE A 384 -18.75 17.64 18.67
C PHE A 384 -19.72 16.56 18.17
N PRO A 385 -21.03 16.66 18.49
CA PRO A 385 -22.00 15.63 18.14
C PRO A 385 -22.12 15.32 16.63
N ALA A 386 -21.91 16.33 15.78
CA ALA A 386 -22.08 16.24 14.32
C ALA A 386 -20.75 16.23 13.54
N ILE A 387 -19.63 15.87 14.17
CA ILE A 387 -18.31 15.88 13.50
C ILE A 387 -18.23 14.82 12.38
N PRO A 388 -17.76 15.17 11.17
CA PRO A 388 -17.41 14.20 10.14
C PRO A 388 -16.26 13.30 10.61
N ILE A 389 -16.42 11.99 10.46
CA ILE A 389 -15.42 11.00 10.90
C ILE A 389 -14.93 10.19 9.70
N GLY A 390 -13.63 10.26 9.46
CA GLY A 390 -12.89 9.36 8.59
C GLY A 390 -12.26 8.21 9.37
N LYS A 391 -12.03 7.10 8.70
CA LYS A 391 -11.38 5.91 9.25
C LYS A 391 -10.30 5.39 8.32
N LEU A 392 -9.16 5.05 8.89
CA LEU A 392 -8.02 4.45 8.21
C LEU A 392 -7.70 3.12 8.91
N LEU A 393 -7.78 2.01 8.18
CA LEU A 393 -7.34 0.71 8.67
C LEU A 393 -5.90 0.48 8.25
N ILE A 394 -4.96 0.70 9.17
CA ILE A 394 -3.54 0.49 8.96
C ILE A 394 -3.07 -0.63 9.88
N GLN A 395 -2.54 -1.71 9.30
CA GLN A 395 -2.01 -2.84 10.05
C GLN A 395 -0.59 -3.13 9.60
N SER A 396 0.28 -3.47 10.55
CA SER A 396 1.61 -3.96 10.20
C SER A 396 1.50 -5.41 9.77
N ASP A 397 2.09 -5.73 8.63
CA ASP A 397 2.17 -7.11 8.16
C ASP A 397 2.87 -7.98 9.22
N SER A 398 2.28 -9.12 9.54
CA SER A 398 2.73 -9.97 10.66
C SER A 398 4.11 -10.59 10.45
N LEU A 399 4.55 -10.73 9.20
CA LEU A 399 5.83 -11.37 8.85
C LEU A 399 6.95 -10.34 8.73
N THR A 400 6.67 -9.22 8.07
CA THR A 400 7.66 -8.19 7.75
C THR A 400 7.67 -7.05 8.76
N GLY A 401 6.53 -6.73 9.37
CA GLY A 401 6.34 -5.56 10.22
C GLY A 401 6.16 -4.25 9.44
N GLU A 402 6.01 -4.29 8.11
CA GLU A 402 5.74 -3.12 7.28
C GLU A 402 4.29 -2.66 7.44
N PRO A 403 4.03 -1.35 7.65
CA PRO A 403 2.66 -0.85 7.74
C PRO A 403 1.97 -0.90 6.37
N GLN A 404 0.77 -1.46 6.33
CA GLN A 404 -0.07 -1.60 5.14
C GLN A 404 -1.43 -0.94 5.36
N LEU A 405 -1.95 -0.29 4.31
CA LEU A 405 -3.31 0.25 4.28
C LEU A 405 -4.17 -0.94 3.91
N HIS A 406 -5.28 -1.16 4.59
CA HIS A 406 -6.23 -2.19 4.21
C HIS A 406 -7.57 -1.59 3.80
N ALA A 407 -7.92 -0.44 4.36
CA ALA A 407 -9.11 0.31 4.00
C ALA A 407 -8.94 1.79 4.36
N GLU A 408 -9.50 2.66 3.54
CA GLU A 408 -9.76 4.06 3.87
C GLU A 408 -11.22 4.42 3.65
N SER A 409 -11.71 5.32 4.50
CA SER A 409 -12.98 6.01 4.33
C SER A 409 -12.81 7.41 4.86
N LEU A 410 -12.65 8.38 3.97
CA LEU A 410 -12.45 9.78 4.34
C LEU A 410 -13.65 10.62 3.87
N PRO A 411 -14.16 11.55 4.69
CA PRO A 411 -15.13 12.54 4.23
C PRO A 411 -14.56 13.39 3.09
N SER A 412 -15.45 13.97 2.29
CA SER A 412 -15.06 14.92 1.24
C SER A 412 -14.17 16.02 1.78
N THR A 413 -13.02 16.24 1.14
CA THR A 413 -12.06 17.26 1.57
C THR A 413 -12.69 18.65 1.56
N VAL A 414 -12.67 19.31 2.71
CA VAL A 414 -13.14 20.70 2.86
C VAL A 414 -11.90 21.60 2.94
N SER A 415 -11.78 22.52 1.98
CA SER A 415 -10.65 23.45 1.93
C SER A 415 -10.60 24.32 3.19
N GLY A 416 -9.48 24.30 3.91
CA GLY A 416 -9.28 25.08 5.13
C GLY A 416 -9.77 24.43 6.43
N ALA A 417 -10.31 23.20 6.36
CA ALA A 417 -10.66 22.42 7.54
C ALA A 417 -9.41 21.92 8.29
N GLN A 418 -9.54 21.72 9.60
CA GLN A 418 -8.52 21.08 10.44
C GLN A 418 -8.83 19.59 10.58
N TYR A 419 -7.81 18.76 10.38
CA TYR A 419 -7.91 17.31 10.44
C TYR A 419 -7.27 16.79 11.73
N PHE A 420 -8.08 16.27 12.64
CA PHE A 420 -7.64 15.63 13.87
C PHE A 420 -7.43 14.14 13.63
N LEU A 421 -6.16 13.72 13.57
CA LEU A 421 -5.76 12.33 13.38
C LEU A 421 -5.54 11.66 14.73
N PHE A 422 -6.26 10.58 15.03
CA PHE A 422 -6.23 9.90 16.32
C PHE A 422 -5.52 8.54 16.26
N ASP A 423 -4.60 8.33 17.20
CA ASP A 423 -4.04 7.02 17.55
C ASP A 423 -3.67 7.04 19.04
N ALA A 424 -4.25 6.17 19.87
CA ALA A 424 -3.99 6.20 21.31
C ALA A 424 -2.54 5.89 21.68
N GLN A 425 -1.84 5.09 20.87
CA GLN A 425 -0.48 4.66 21.17
C GLN A 425 0.42 4.53 19.94
N ILE A 426 1.45 5.38 19.90
CA ILE A 426 2.43 5.43 18.81
C ILE A 426 3.82 5.05 19.35
N ILE A 427 4.27 3.86 18.95
CA ILE A 427 5.60 3.35 19.33
C ILE A 427 6.61 3.69 18.23
N SER A 428 6.56 3.03 17.08
CA SER A 428 7.55 3.22 16.02
C SER A 428 7.32 4.45 15.14
N GLY A 429 6.15 5.06 15.20
CA GLY A 429 5.73 6.14 14.29
C GLY A 429 5.35 5.69 12.87
N ALA A 430 5.59 4.43 12.48
CA ALA A 430 5.41 3.97 11.09
C ALA A 430 3.94 4.07 10.62
N GLY A 431 2.99 3.58 11.43
CA GLY A 431 1.56 3.69 11.10
C GLY A 431 1.05 5.14 11.07
N ALA A 432 1.57 6.00 11.95
CA ALA A 432 1.21 7.42 11.98
C ALA A 432 1.76 8.19 10.77
N ILE A 433 3.02 7.96 10.39
CA ILE A 433 3.61 8.49 9.13
C ILE A 433 2.75 8.08 7.95
N MET A 434 2.38 6.80 7.90
CA MET A 434 1.56 6.26 6.84
C MET A 434 0.18 6.93 6.78
N ALA A 435 -0.49 7.10 7.91
CA ALA A 435 -1.78 7.80 7.98
C ALA A 435 -1.68 9.26 7.52
N ILE A 436 -0.65 9.99 7.96
CA ILE A 436 -0.41 11.37 7.52
C ILE A 436 -0.18 11.40 6.00
N GLN A 437 0.60 10.46 5.46
CA GLN A 437 0.82 10.37 4.02
C GLN A 437 -0.49 10.14 3.25
N VAL A 438 -1.39 9.27 3.74
CA VAL A 438 -2.71 9.05 3.11
C VAL A 438 -3.52 10.35 3.08
N LEU A 439 -3.48 11.17 4.13
CA LEU A 439 -4.16 12.48 4.14
C LEU A 439 -3.57 13.44 3.10
N VAL A 440 -2.24 13.49 2.99
CA VAL A 440 -1.55 14.29 1.96
C VAL A 440 -1.93 13.84 0.55
N ASP A 441 -2.03 12.54 0.31
CA ASP A 441 -2.44 11.96 -0.97
C ASP A 441 -3.89 12.36 -1.33
N HIS A 442 -4.74 12.67 -0.34
CA HIS A 442 -6.09 13.23 -0.50
C HIS A 442 -6.13 14.77 -0.65
N GLY A 443 -4.97 15.41 -0.82
CA GLY A 443 -4.85 16.85 -1.02
C GLY A 443 -4.94 17.69 0.25
N ILE A 444 -4.81 17.08 1.42
CA ILE A 444 -4.82 17.79 2.72
C ILE A 444 -3.42 18.36 2.97
N ASN A 445 -3.34 19.65 3.34
CA ASN A 445 -2.06 20.27 3.66
C ASN A 445 -1.54 19.81 5.03
N LEU A 446 -0.22 19.62 5.16
CA LEU A 446 0.41 19.18 6.41
C LEU A 446 0.14 20.10 7.60
N LYS A 447 0.09 21.42 7.38
CA LYS A 447 -0.21 22.43 8.40
C LYS A 447 -1.61 22.30 9.02
N ASP A 448 -2.52 21.65 8.31
CA ASP A 448 -3.93 21.47 8.69
C ASP A 448 -4.15 20.13 9.42
N VAL A 449 -3.10 19.30 9.54
CA VAL A 449 -3.14 18.01 10.24
C VAL A 449 -2.63 18.17 11.67
N THR A 450 -3.44 17.75 12.63
CA THR A 450 -3.09 17.65 14.05
C THR A 450 -3.19 16.20 14.49
N LEU A 451 -2.05 15.59 14.81
CA LEU A 451 -1.97 14.24 15.36
C LEU A 451 -2.18 14.27 16.88
N ILE A 452 -3.22 13.59 17.36
CA ILE A 452 -3.59 13.52 18.77
C ILE A 452 -3.37 12.09 19.26
N THR A 453 -2.54 11.95 20.29
CA THR A 453 -2.15 10.64 20.83
C THR A 453 -1.99 10.69 22.34
N TYR A 454 -2.31 9.59 23.03
CA TYR A 454 -2.10 9.53 24.47
C TYR A 454 -0.64 9.19 24.79
N LEU A 455 -0.11 8.10 24.22
CA LEU A 455 1.28 7.67 24.42
C LEU A 455 2.07 7.76 23.13
N LEU A 456 3.19 8.47 23.16
CA LEU A 456 4.09 8.58 22.01
C LEU A 456 5.53 8.36 22.47
N THR A 457 6.30 7.58 21.71
CA THR A 457 7.73 7.48 21.97
C THR A 457 8.50 8.57 21.23
N GLU A 458 9.66 8.92 21.77
CA GLU A 458 10.62 9.84 21.15
C GLU A 458 11.04 9.40 19.74
N ILE A 459 11.23 8.10 19.51
CA ILE A 459 11.53 7.56 18.18
C ILE A 459 10.37 7.85 17.23
N GLY A 460 9.14 7.70 17.70
CA GLY A 460 7.93 8.06 16.97
C GLY A 460 7.90 9.54 16.58
N VAL A 461 8.11 10.44 17.55
CA VAL A 461 8.16 11.90 17.31
C VAL A 461 9.21 12.24 16.26
N ARG A 462 10.45 11.76 16.45
CA ARG A 462 11.57 12.07 15.56
C ARG A 462 11.27 11.66 14.12
N ARG A 463 10.76 10.45 13.92
CA ARG A 463 10.41 9.95 12.59
C ARG A 463 9.30 10.76 11.95
N ILE A 464 8.26 11.10 12.70
CA ILE A 464 7.13 11.89 12.18
C ILE A 464 7.62 13.29 11.77
N PHE A 465 8.34 14.02 12.63
CA PHE A 465 8.82 15.37 12.28
C PHE A 465 9.90 15.39 11.21
N HIS A 466 10.74 14.35 11.13
CA HIS A 466 11.74 14.25 10.09
C HIS A 466 11.11 14.17 8.69
N VAL A 467 9.94 13.53 8.59
CA VAL A 467 9.19 13.41 7.34
C VAL A 467 8.24 14.60 7.13
N PHE A 468 7.50 14.96 8.18
CA PHE A 468 6.41 15.93 8.17
C PHE A 468 6.63 17.02 9.22
N PRO A 469 7.55 17.97 8.98
CA PRO A 469 7.93 18.98 9.99
C PRO A 469 6.82 20.00 10.29
N GLU A 470 5.80 20.10 9.43
CA GLU A 470 4.71 21.08 9.54
C GLU A 470 3.48 20.54 10.30
N VAL A 471 3.42 19.24 10.58
CA VAL A 471 2.31 18.62 11.32
C VAL A 471 2.34 19.06 12.77
N LYS A 472 1.17 19.26 13.37
CA LYS A 472 1.04 19.52 14.81
C LYS A 472 0.88 18.19 15.55
N ILE A 473 1.59 17.98 16.65
CA ILE A 473 1.48 16.77 17.48
C ILE A 473 1.08 17.16 18.89
N ILE A 474 0.05 16.48 19.39
CA ILE A 474 -0.46 16.63 20.75
C ILE A 474 -0.37 15.28 21.43
N VAL A 475 0.38 15.23 22.52
CA VAL A 475 0.72 14.01 23.22
C VAL A 475 0.34 14.12 24.69
N GLY A 476 -0.26 13.06 25.24
CA GLY A 476 -0.51 12.95 26.68
C GLY A 476 0.77 12.72 27.46
N LYS A 477 1.49 11.65 27.13
CA LYS A 477 2.77 11.29 27.74
C LYS A 477 3.78 10.89 26.67
N LEU A 478 4.94 11.54 26.72
CA LEU A 478 6.08 11.30 25.84
C LEU A 478 7.14 10.46 26.59
N SER A 479 7.71 9.45 25.95
CA SER A 479 8.88 8.74 26.51
C SER A 479 10.10 9.67 26.53
N ASN A 480 10.85 9.73 27.63
CA ASN A 480 12.05 10.58 27.73
C ASN A 480 13.31 9.84 27.22
N VAL A 481 14.21 10.53 26.51
CA VAL A 481 15.59 10.04 26.24
C VAL A 481 16.66 11.03 26.74
N GLU A 482 16.30 12.26 27.12
CA GLU A 482 17.30 13.25 27.55
C GLU A 482 17.99 12.93 28.88
N GLU A 483 17.49 11.96 29.64
CA GLU A 483 18.15 11.46 30.85
C GLU A 483 18.79 10.11 30.60
N SER A 484 19.85 10.06 29.78
CA SER A 484 20.69 8.85 29.68
C SER A 484 21.34 8.44 31.01
N GLU A 485 21.26 9.28 32.05
CA GLU A 485 21.75 9.00 33.41
C GLU A 485 20.65 8.61 34.41
N SER A 486 19.37 8.88 34.12
CA SER A 486 18.28 8.54 35.02
C SER A 486 17.43 7.42 34.45
N LYS A 487 17.27 6.36 35.24
CA LYS A 487 16.46 5.20 34.87
C LYS A 487 14.95 5.55 34.83
N TYR A 488 14.55 6.69 35.39
CA TYR A 488 13.17 6.99 35.76
C TYR A 488 12.75 8.40 35.31
N ASN A 489 11.61 8.54 34.64
CA ASN A 489 11.07 9.86 34.30
C ASN A 489 10.57 10.63 35.54
N SER A 490 10.11 11.88 35.35
CA SER A 490 9.61 12.77 36.42
C SER A 490 8.48 12.19 37.26
N GLU A 491 7.77 11.18 36.74
CA GLU A 491 6.69 10.45 37.42
C GLU A 491 7.15 9.09 37.99
N LYS A 492 8.46 8.81 37.98
CA LYS A 492 9.11 7.58 38.49
C LYS A 492 8.79 6.29 37.72
N PHE A 493 8.51 6.36 36.42
CA PHE A 493 8.42 5.19 35.53
C PHE A 493 9.70 5.04 34.72
N HIS A 494 10.10 3.80 34.38
CA HIS A 494 11.20 3.62 33.42
C HIS A 494 10.68 3.84 32.01
N ASP A 495 11.40 4.58 31.17
CA ASP A 495 11.06 4.70 29.75
C ASP A 495 11.26 3.36 28.99
N THR A 496 11.89 2.38 29.65
CA THR A 496 11.96 0.98 29.22
C THR A 496 10.79 0.10 29.69
N ASP A 497 9.83 0.66 30.43
CA ASP A 497 8.69 -0.12 30.92
C ASP A 497 7.80 -0.58 29.78
N TRP A 498 7.00 -1.62 30.07
CA TRP A 498 6.10 -2.27 29.13
C TRP A 498 5.14 -1.26 28.44
N LEU A 499 4.76 -0.20 29.15
CA LEU A 499 3.92 0.92 28.71
C LEU A 499 4.30 1.49 27.32
N PHE A 500 5.60 1.58 27.02
CA PHE A 500 6.12 2.17 25.78
C PHE A 500 6.62 1.12 24.78
N ARG A 501 6.54 -0.17 25.13
CA ARG A 501 7.04 -1.29 24.33
C ARG A 501 5.92 -2.13 23.71
N THR A 502 4.78 -2.22 24.39
CA THR A 502 3.65 -3.05 23.96
C THR A 502 2.43 -2.18 23.72
N ARG A 503 1.69 -2.46 22.64
CA ARG A 503 0.37 -1.88 22.44
C ARG A 503 -0.62 -2.55 23.37
N PHE A 504 -1.31 -1.76 24.20
CA PHE A 504 -2.23 -2.29 25.21
C PHE A 504 -3.53 -1.47 25.34
N ILE A 505 -3.49 -0.19 25.00
CA ILE A 505 -4.61 0.73 25.25
C ILE A 505 -5.87 0.27 24.53
N ASP A 506 -5.74 -0.09 23.25
CA ASP A 506 -6.87 -0.52 22.43
C ASP A 506 -7.40 -1.89 22.87
N SER A 507 -6.52 -2.81 23.27
CA SER A 507 -6.95 -4.10 23.81
C SER A 507 -7.74 -3.97 25.10
N LEU A 508 -7.25 -3.18 26.06
CA LEU A 508 -7.95 -2.93 27.32
C LEU A 508 -9.25 -2.15 27.10
N TYR A 509 -9.22 -1.11 26.26
CA TYR A 509 -10.38 -0.27 26.02
C TYR A 509 -11.53 -1.03 25.34
N PHE A 510 -11.23 -1.88 24.34
CA PHE A 510 -12.24 -2.66 23.62
C PHE A 510 -12.48 -4.06 24.18
N GLY A 511 -11.63 -4.55 25.10
CA GLY A 511 -11.71 -5.89 25.67
C GLY A 511 -11.40 -6.99 24.65
N THR A 512 -10.30 -6.83 23.90
CA THR A 512 -9.91 -7.76 22.81
C THR A 512 -8.69 -8.63 23.15
N ASP A 513 -8.32 -8.70 24.43
CA ASP A 513 -7.25 -9.57 24.94
C ASP A 513 -7.64 -11.06 24.96
#